data_AF-A0A1B0ZMJ4-F1
#
_entry.id   AF-A0A1B0ZMJ4-F1
#
_cell.length_a   1.000
_cell.length_b   1.000
_cell.length_c   1.000
_cell.angle_alpha   90.00
_cell.angle_beta   90.00
_cell.angle_gamma   90.00
#
_symmetry.space_group_name_H-M   'P 1'
#
loop_
_entity.id
_entity.type
_entity.pdbx_description
1 polymer ?
#
loop_
_entity_poly.entity_id
_entity_poly.type
_entity_poly.pdbx_seq_one_letter_code
_entity_poly.pdbx_strand_id
1 'polypeptide(L)'
;MDLTEDEKSENYRVTAGELRQFIERFERLDAEKKDIAEQQKEVMAEAKARGYDTKVMRKVIALRKRDKDDIAEEEAVLDMYKEALGM
;
A
#
# COMPACT_ATOMS: atom_id res chain seq x y z
N MET A 1 25.94 14.68 -36.43
CA MET A 1 24.81 14.65 -37.37
C MET A 1 23.64 15.22 -36.60
N ASP A 2 23.18 16.42 -36.96
CA ASP A 2 22.03 17.05 -36.30
C ASP A 2 20.75 16.38 -36.80
N LEU A 3 19.87 16.01 -35.88
CA LEU A 3 18.62 15.33 -36.20
C LEU A 3 17.70 16.30 -36.96
N THR A 4 17.08 15.83 -38.03
CA THR A 4 16.12 16.62 -38.81
C THR A 4 14.87 16.94 -37.98
N GLU A 5 14.15 18.01 -38.32
CA GLU A 5 12.93 18.41 -37.58
C GLU A 5 11.86 17.30 -37.58
N ASP A 6 11.78 16.53 -38.67
CA ASP A 6 10.87 15.39 -38.78
C ASP A 6 11.25 14.25 -37.82
N GLU A 7 12.54 13.91 -37.70
CA GLU A 7 13.02 12.90 -36.75
C GLU A 7 12.82 13.33 -35.29
N LYS A 8 12.98 14.62 -34.98
CA LYS A 8 12.69 15.18 -33.64
C LYS A 8 11.19 15.08 -33.30
N SER A 9 10.32 15.35 -34.28
CA SER A 9 8.85 15.27 -34.12
C SER A 9 8.36 13.84 -33.92
N GLU A 10 8.88 12.87 -34.68
CA GLU A 10 8.56 11.46 -34.51
C GLU A 10 9.03 10.92 -33.15
N ASN A 11 10.26 11.26 -32.73
CA ASN A 11 10.76 10.91 -31.39
C ASN A 11 9.90 11.52 -30.27
N TYR A 12 9.40 12.76 -30.44
CA TYR A 12 8.48 13.39 -29.49
C TYR A 12 7.12 12.67 -29.43
N ARG A 13 6.59 12.22 -30.57
CA ARG A 13 5.34 11.43 -30.62
C ARG A 13 5.49 10.07 -29.95
N VAL A 14 6.61 9.38 -30.16
CA VAL A 14 6.91 8.10 -29.52
C VAL A 14 7.02 8.25 -28.00
N THR A 15 7.76 9.25 -27.52
CA THR A 15 7.90 9.54 -26.08
C THR A 15 6.59 9.99 -25.44
N ALA A 16 5.76 10.77 -26.14
CA ALA A 16 4.42 11.15 -25.67
C ALA A 16 3.46 9.94 -25.59
N GLY A 17 3.57 8.99 -26.52
CA GLY A 17 2.79 7.74 -26.50
C GLY A 17 3.14 6.85 -25.31
N GLU A 18 4.43 6.69 -25.01
CA GLU A 18 4.90 5.93 -23.85
C GLU A 18 4.49 6.59 -22.52
N LEU A 19 4.66 7.91 -22.40
CA LEU A 19 4.21 8.67 -21.22
C LEU A 19 2.71 8.50 -20.98
N ARG A 20 1.88 8.56 -22.04
CA ARG A 20 0.43 8.33 -21.92
C ARG A 20 0.12 6.94 -21.38
N GLN A 21 0.80 5.90 -21.86
CA GLN A 21 0.60 4.54 -21.35
C GLN A 21 0.94 4.41 -19.85
N PHE A 22 2.00 5.05 -19.39
CA PHE A 22 2.32 5.07 -17.95
C PHE A 22 1.24 5.77 -17.13
N ILE A 23 0.76 6.93 -17.60
CA ILE A 23 -0.30 7.70 -16.92
C ILE A 23 -1.59 6.87 -16.85
N GLU A 24 -2.07 6.32 -17.97
CA GLU A 24 -3.30 5.52 -18.00
C GLU A 24 -3.22 4.28 -17.11
N ARG A 25 -2.05 3.62 -17.07
CA ARG A 25 -1.81 2.50 -16.15
C ARG A 25 -1.88 2.94 -14.69
N PHE A 26 -1.30 4.09 -14.36
CA PHE A 26 -1.32 4.62 -12.99
C PHE A 26 -2.73 5.03 -12.57
N GLU A 27 -3.47 5.75 -13.42
CA GLU A 27 -4.85 6.16 -13.15
C GLU A 27 -5.77 4.96 -12.93
N ARG A 28 -5.59 3.88 -13.71
CA ARG A 28 -6.32 2.63 -13.49
C ARG A 28 -5.99 2.01 -12.13
N LEU A 29 -4.71 1.97 -11.74
CA LEU A 29 -4.31 1.45 -10.42
C LEU A 29 -4.86 2.31 -9.27
N ASP A 30 -4.96 3.63 -9.46
CA ASP A 30 -5.56 4.53 -8.47
C ASP A 30 -7.07 4.31 -8.33
N ALA A 31 -7.77 4.06 -9.44
CA ALA A 31 -9.18 3.66 -9.41
C ALA A 31 -9.38 2.32 -8.69
N GLU A 32 -8.59 1.30 -9.04
CA GLU A 32 -8.63 -0.01 -8.37
C GLU A 32 -8.33 0.12 -6.87
N LYS A 33 -7.34 0.94 -6.49
CA LYS A 33 -7.01 1.21 -5.09
C LYS A 33 -8.17 1.84 -4.33
N LYS A 34 -8.91 2.76 -4.97
CA LYS A 34 -10.10 3.39 -4.39
C LYS A 34 -11.21 2.37 -4.17
N ASP A 35 -11.46 1.51 -5.16
CA ASP A 35 -12.50 0.48 -5.07
C ASP A 35 -12.17 -0.55 -3.96
N ILE A 36 -10.91 -0.99 -3.89
CA ILE A 36 -10.42 -1.87 -2.81
C ILE A 36 -10.58 -1.19 -1.44
N ALA A 37 -10.27 0.10 -1.33
CA ALA A 37 -10.42 0.83 -0.08
C ALA A 37 -11.88 0.89 0.37
N GLU A 38 -12.82 1.01 -0.56
CA GLU A 38 -14.25 1.00 -0.24
C GLU A 38 -14.72 -0.40 0.21
N GLN A 39 -14.32 -1.46 -0.51
CA GLN A 39 -14.59 -2.84 -0.11
C GLN A 39 -14.04 -3.15 1.30
N GLN A 40 -12.84 -2.64 1.64
CA GLN A 40 -12.28 -2.78 2.99
C GLN A 40 -13.13 -2.09 4.07
N LYS A 41 -13.74 -0.94 3.75
CA LYS A 41 -14.64 -0.25 4.68
C LYS A 41 -15.93 -1.04 4.88
N GLU A 42 -16.50 -1.60 3.82
CA GLU A 42 -17.71 -2.43 3.89
C GLU A 42 -17.50 -3.65 4.80
N VAL A 43 -16.38 -4.36 4.65
CA VAL A 43 -16.02 -5.50 5.53
C VAL A 43 -15.93 -5.06 6.99
N MET A 44 -15.32 -3.91 7.26
CA MET A 44 -15.23 -3.37 8.63
C MET A 44 -16.60 -2.96 9.18
N ALA A 45 -17.48 -2.41 8.34
CA ALA A 45 -18.84 -2.05 8.72
C ALA A 45 -19.68 -3.30 9.04
N GLU A 46 -19.58 -4.34 8.22
CA GLU A 46 -20.22 -5.65 8.44
C GLU A 46 -19.75 -6.29 9.75
N ALA A 47 -18.43 -6.31 9.99
CA ALA A 47 -17.86 -6.81 11.24
C ALA A 47 -18.38 -6.04 12.46
N LYS A 48 -18.47 -4.70 12.35
CA LYS A 48 -19.04 -3.86 13.40
C LYS A 48 -20.52 -4.17 13.65
N ALA A 49 -21.31 -4.36 12.60
CA ALA A 49 -22.74 -4.70 12.71
C ALA A 49 -22.94 -6.08 13.38
N ARG A 50 -21.98 -6.98 13.22
CA ARG A 50 -21.95 -8.30 13.89
C ARG A 50 -21.40 -8.26 15.32
N GLY A 51 -20.99 -7.09 15.82
CA GLY A 51 -20.51 -6.91 17.19
C GLY A 51 -18.99 -7.05 17.39
N TYR A 52 -18.20 -7.15 16.32
CA TYR A 52 -16.74 -7.18 16.43
C TYR A 52 -16.14 -5.78 16.65
N ASP A 53 -15.07 -5.70 17.45
CA ASP A 53 -14.29 -4.48 17.60
C ASP A 53 -13.34 -4.27 16.41
N THR A 54 -13.75 -3.39 15.49
CA THR A 54 -12.95 -3.05 14.30
C THR A 54 -11.61 -2.38 14.61
N LYS A 55 -11.40 -1.78 15.79
CA LYS A 55 -10.08 -1.25 16.19
C LYS A 55 -9.14 -2.40 16.50
N VAL A 56 -9.61 -3.40 17.24
CA VAL A 56 -8.82 -4.60 17.55
C VAL A 56 -8.53 -5.38 16.27
N MET A 57 -9.50 -5.54 15.37
CA MET A 57 -9.28 -6.19 14.07
C MET A 57 -8.18 -5.50 13.25
N ARG A 58 -8.16 -4.16 13.19
CA ARG A 58 -7.08 -3.42 12.50
C ARG A 58 -5.71 -3.69 13.11
N LYS A 59 -5.61 -3.77 14.44
CA LYS A 59 -4.37 -4.14 15.13
C LYS A 59 -3.92 -5.56 14.73
N VAL A 60 -4.84 -6.52 14.73
CA VAL A 60 -4.54 -7.90 14.31
C VAL A 60 -4.07 -7.94 12.85
N ILE A 61 -4.72 -7.22 11.93
CA ILE A 61 -4.30 -7.15 10.53
C ILE A 61 -2.90 -6.53 10.41
N ALA A 62 -2.61 -5.47 11.16
CA ALA A 62 -1.29 -4.83 11.16
C ALA A 62 -0.21 -5.78 11.69
N LEU A 63 -0.47 -6.47 12.81
CA LEU A 63 0.44 -7.49 13.35
C LEU A 63 0.71 -8.59 12.34
N ARG A 64 -0.32 -9.06 11.62
CA ARG A 64 -0.19 -10.12 10.60
C ARG A 64 0.55 -9.68 9.33
N LYS A 65 0.74 -8.37 9.11
CA LYS A 65 1.51 -7.84 7.98
C LYS A 65 3.00 -7.71 8.28
N ARG A 66 3.39 -7.72 9.55
CA ARG A 66 4.80 -7.63 9.95
C ARG A 66 5.50 -8.95 9.68
N ASP A 67 6.81 -8.88 9.41
CA ASP A 67 7.64 -10.08 9.36
C ASP A 67 7.65 -10.76 10.74
N LYS A 68 7.68 -12.09 10.75
CA LYS A 68 7.72 -12.85 12.00
C LYS A 68 9.01 -12.57 12.77
N ASP A 69 10.10 -12.32 12.06
CA ASP A 69 11.40 -12.02 12.67
C ASP A 69 11.38 -10.61 13.30
N ASP A 70 10.79 -9.62 12.62
CA ASP A 70 10.58 -8.27 13.17
C ASP A 70 9.67 -8.26 14.41
N ILE A 71 8.71 -9.18 14.50
CA ILE A 71 7.84 -9.32 15.67
C ILE A 71 8.63 -9.93 16.83
N ALA A 72 9.40 -10.99 16.57
CA ALA A 72 10.19 -11.68 17.58
C ALA A 72 11.28 -10.78 18.18
N GLU A 73 11.93 -9.96 17.36
CA GLU A 73 12.93 -8.99 17.84
C GLU A 73 12.30 -7.92 18.74
N GLU A 74 11.15 -7.34 18.33
CA GLU A 74 10.46 -6.35 19.16
C GLU A 74 9.92 -6.94 20.47
N GLU A 75 9.40 -8.18 20.44
CA GLU A 75 8.95 -8.88 21.65
C GLU A 75 10.11 -9.14 22.62
N ALA A 76 11.28 -9.57 22.13
CA ALA A 76 12.45 -9.76 22.96
C ALA A 76 12.93 -8.47 23.64
N VAL A 77 12.92 -7.35 22.91
CA VAL A 77 13.26 -6.03 23.46
C VAL A 77 12.22 -5.57 24.48
N LEU A 78 10.94 -5.76 24.18
CA LEU A 78 9.84 -5.40 25.07
C LEU A 78 9.91 -6.18 26.39
N ASP A 79 10.20 -7.47 26.33
CA ASP A 79 10.29 -8.30 27.53
C ASP A 79 11.51 -7.93 28.38
N MET A 80 12.65 -7.59 27.77
CA MET A 80 13.80 -7.03 28.49
C MET A 80 13.43 -5.73 29.22
N TYR A 81 12.64 -4.86 28.59
CA TYR A 81 12.18 -3.61 29.24
C TYR A 81 11.19 -3.87 30.36
N LYS A 82 10.25 -4.82 30.21
CA LYS A 82 9.33 -5.19 31.30
C LYS A 82 10.11 -5.75 32.49
N GLU A 83 11.08 -6.62 32.25
CA GLU A 83 11.96 -7.17 33.29
C GLU A 83 12.70 -6.06 34.04
N ALA A 84 13.30 -5.11 33.30
CA ALA A 84 13.97 -3.95 33.88
C ALA A 84 13.03 -3.04 34.69
N LEU A 85 11.74 -3.00 34.35
CA LEU A 85 10.71 -2.23 35.04
C LEU A 85 9.98 -3.03 36.14
N GLY A 86 10.27 -4.33 36.29
CA GLY A 86 9.61 -5.22 37.26
C GLY A 86 8.14 -5.50 36.95
N MET A 87 7.77 -5.52 35.67
CA MET A 87 6.41 -5.78 35.17
C MET A 87 6.17 -7.24 34.77
#